data_AF-G2GA90-F1
#
_entry.id   AF-G2GA90-F1
#
_cell.length_a   1.000
_cell.length_b   1.000
_cell.length_c   1.000
_cell.angle_alpha   90.00
_cell.angle_beta   90.00
_cell.angle_gamma   90.00
#
_symmetry.space_group_name_H-M   'P 1'
#
loop_
_entity.id
_entity.type
_entity.pdbx_description
1 polymer ?
#
loop_
_entity_poly.entity_id
_entity_poly.type
_entity_poly.pdbx_seq_one_letter_code
_entity_poly.pdbx_strand_id
1 'polypeptide(L)'
;MEHAVQEEEIPRNVARNVCTGTPRPRRFEPLTADEARQLLTTAQGHRLHALFELALHTGLRKGELLGLRWEDLDLAGGTASIRRTLQRTNTAGLTALPTKPQSSERRIALPTPCLRSLEQHRTWQRRERDAAGTAWQDSGYVFTRRSDRRSDPHPPLHRSA
;
A
#
# COMPACT_ATOMS: atom_id res chain seq x y z
N MET A 1 22.34 -11.41 -0.56
CA MET A 1 23.62 -11.43 0.16
C MET A 1 24.43 -12.70 -0.16
N GLU A 2 24.18 -13.34 -1.31
CA GLU A 2 25.00 -14.48 -1.76
C GLU A 2 26.22 -14.02 -2.57
N HIS A 3 26.16 -12.80 -3.13
CA HIS A 3 27.22 -12.24 -3.97
C HIS A 3 28.51 -11.83 -3.23
N ALA A 4 28.49 -11.64 -1.90
CA ALA A 4 29.66 -11.17 -1.15
C ALA A 4 30.54 -12.32 -0.59
N VAL A 5 30.12 -13.58 -0.73
CA VAL A 5 30.91 -14.74 -0.28
C VAL A 5 31.87 -15.21 -1.38
N GLN A 6 31.66 -14.79 -2.62
CA GLN A 6 32.47 -15.18 -3.77
C GLN A 6 33.74 -14.33 -3.93
N GLU A 7 33.81 -13.19 -3.24
CA GLU A 7 34.91 -12.20 -3.34
C GLU A 7 35.85 -12.22 -2.12
N GLU A 8 35.89 -13.32 -1.34
CA GLU A 8 36.87 -13.61 -0.27
C GLU A 8 37.13 -12.54 0.83
N GLU A 9 36.37 -11.44 0.92
CA GLU A 9 36.64 -10.35 1.87
C GLU A 9 36.16 -10.60 3.32
N ILE A 10 35.50 -11.72 3.62
CA ILE A 10 35.15 -12.09 5.00
C ILE A 10 35.30 -13.61 5.20
N PRO A 11 36.17 -14.07 6.13
CA PRO A 11 36.48 -15.50 6.28
C PRO A 11 35.32 -16.34 6.82
N ARG A 12 34.25 -15.72 7.33
CA ARG A 12 33.02 -16.40 7.76
C ARG A 12 31.84 -15.45 7.89
N ASN A 13 30.65 -15.93 7.55
CA ASN A 13 29.40 -15.22 7.84
C ASN A 13 29.14 -15.20 9.37
N VAL A 14 29.41 -14.05 10.00
CA VAL A 14 29.26 -13.82 11.45
C VAL A 14 27.80 -13.90 11.91
N ALA A 15 26.83 -13.76 10.99
CA ALA A 15 25.40 -13.91 11.28
C ALA A 15 24.97 -15.37 11.51
N ARG A 16 25.83 -16.36 11.22
CA ARG A 16 25.52 -17.78 11.40
C ARG A 16 25.41 -18.21 12.88
N ASN A 17 26.03 -17.45 13.78
CA ASN A 17 26.08 -17.76 15.22
C ASN A 17 25.08 -16.93 16.06
N VAL A 18 24.23 -16.13 15.43
CA VAL A 18 23.18 -15.42 16.15
C VAL A 18 21.88 -16.22 16.01
N CYS A 19 21.59 -17.05 17.01
CA CYS A 19 20.24 -17.58 17.19
C CYS A 19 19.33 -16.46 17.69
N THR A 20 18.90 -15.55 16.80
CA THR A 20 17.70 -14.76 17.08
C THR A 20 16.55 -15.77 17.12
N GLY A 21 16.03 -16.07 18.31
CA GLY A 21 14.95 -17.04 18.47
C GLY A 21 13.85 -16.75 17.44
N THR A 22 13.54 -17.76 16.61
CA THR A 22 12.54 -17.62 15.55
C THR A 22 11.27 -17.06 16.19
N PRO A 23 10.83 -15.84 15.80
CA PRO A 23 9.61 -15.27 16.37
C PRO A 23 8.51 -16.30 16.18
N ARG A 24 7.84 -16.70 17.27
CA ARG A 24 6.71 -17.64 17.15
C ARG A 24 5.75 -17.04 16.12
N PRO A 25 5.42 -17.77 15.03
CA PRO A 25 4.50 -17.24 14.04
C PRO A 25 3.20 -16.91 14.77
N ARG A 26 2.82 -15.63 14.75
CA ARG A 26 1.51 -15.22 15.27
C ARG A 26 0.48 -15.98 14.44
N ARG A 27 -0.36 -16.79 15.08
CA ARG A 27 -1.48 -17.41 14.39
C ARG A 27 -2.38 -16.28 13.87
N PHE A 28 -2.53 -16.22 12.55
CA PHE A 28 -3.46 -15.33 11.89
C PHE A 28 -4.68 -16.17 11.54
N GLU A 29 -5.82 -15.83 12.11
CA GLU A 29 -7.11 -16.41 11.73
C GLU A 29 -7.67 -15.55 10.58
N PRO A 30 -7.77 -16.10 9.36
CA PRO A 30 -8.33 -15.37 8.23
C PRO A 30 -9.84 -15.15 8.45
N LEU A 31 -10.33 -14.02 7.96
CA LEU A 31 -11.77 -13.74 7.96
C LEU A 31 -12.50 -14.81 7.14
N THR A 32 -13.59 -15.30 7.70
CA THR A 32 -14.58 -16.08 6.95
C THR A 32 -15.26 -15.20 5.89
N ALA A 33 -15.90 -15.82 4.90
CA ALA A 33 -16.64 -15.10 3.88
C ALA A 33 -17.78 -14.24 4.47
N ASP A 34 -18.43 -14.72 5.53
CA ASP A 34 -19.53 -13.99 6.19
C ASP A 34 -19.01 -12.80 7.00
N GLU A 35 -17.91 -12.96 7.72
CA GLU A 35 -17.25 -11.83 8.40
C GLU A 35 -16.74 -10.78 7.42
N ALA A 36 -16.20 -11.20 6.27
CA ALA A 36 -15.78 -10.29 5.21
C ALA A 36 -16.96 -9.49 4.65
N ARG A 37 -18.11 -10.15 4.40
CA ARG A 37 -19.35 -9.46 4.00
C ARG A 37 -19.83 -8.50 5.07
N GLN A 38 -19.86 -8.93 6.32
CA GLN A 38 -20.29 -8.10 7.45
C GLN A 38 -19.38 -6.88 7.63
N LEU A 39 -18.07 -7.03 7.44
CA LEU A 39 -17.11 -5.93 7.43
C LEU A 39 -17.47 -4.91 6.34
N LEU A 40 -17.72 -5.37 5.11
CA LEU A 40 -18.07 -4.49 3.99
C LEU A 40 -19.40 -3.77 4.23
N THR A 41 -20.41 -4.48 4.72
CA THR A 41 -21.71 -3.89 5.10
C THR A 41 -21.55 -2.83 6.19
N THR A 42 -20.79 -3.13 7.26
CA THR A 42 -20.56 -2.20 8.37
C THR A 42 -19.74 -0.98 7.92
N ALA A 43 -18.83 -1.17 6.97
CA ALA A 43 -18.03 -0.10 6.40
C ALA A 43 -18.79 0.72 5.34
N GLN A 44 -20.03 0.38 4.96
CA GLN A 44 -20.78 1.17 3.98
C GLN A 44 -20.91 2.63 4.44
N GLY A 45 -20.68 3.56 3.51
CA GLY A 45 -20.66 4.99 3.80
C GLY A 45 -19.41 5.48 4.55
N HIS A 46 -18.53 4.58 5.01
CA HIS A 46 -17.25 4.96 5.61
C HIS A 46 -16.20 5.25 4.53
N ARG A 47 -15.35 6.24 4.79
CA ARG A 47 -14.22 6.67 3.95
C ARG A 47 -13.27 5.55 3.53
N LEU A 48 -13.16 4.49 4.34
CA LEU A 48 -12.28 3.36 4.10
C LEU A 48 -12.97 2.17 3.42
N HIS A 49 -14.25 2.28 3.07
CA HIS A 49 -15.00 1.22 2.42
C HIS A 49 -14.29 0.69 1.17
N ALA A 50 -13.90 1.60 0.27
CA ALA A 50 -13.19 1.24 -0.95
C ALA A 50 -11.84 0.54 -0.68
N LEU A 51 -11.14 0.92 0.39
CA LEU A 51 -9.89 0.26 0.77
C LEU A 51 -10.13 -1.20 1.16
N PHE A 52 -11.18 -1.47 1.95
CA PHE A 52 -11.54 -2.84 2.34
C PHE A 52 -12.06 -3.65 1.16
N GLU A 53 -12.88 -3.04 0.29
CA GLU A 53 -13.38 -3.66 -0.94
C GLU A 53 -12.21 -4.15 -1.81
N LEU A 54 -11.25 -3.27 -2.07
CA LEU A 54 -10.05 -3.60 -2.83
C LEU A 54 -9.23 -4.69 -2.14
N ALA A 55 -8.99 -4.57 -0.83
CA ALA A 55 -8.20 -5.56 -0.08
C ALA A 55 -8.81 -6.98 -0.18
N LEU A 56 -10.12 -7.10 -0.02
CA LEU A 56 -10.82 -8.38 -0.04
C LEU A 56 -10.91 -8.99 -1.44
N HIS A 57 -11.10 -8.18 -2.47
CA HIS A 57 -11.27 -8.68 -3.85
C HIS A 57 -9.96 -8.89 -4.61
N THR A 58 -8.90 -8.13 -4.30
CA THR A 58 -7.65 -8.15 -5.09
C THR A 58 -6.47 -8.77 -4.34
N GLY A 59 -6.58 -8.94 -3.01
CA GLY A 59 -5.49 -9.46 -2.18
C GLY A 59 -4.25 -8.56 -2.12
N LEU A 60 -4.37 -7.29 -2.53
CA LEU A 60 -3.27 -6.34 -2.47
C LEU A 60 -2.77 -6.14 -1.04
N ARG A 61 -1.46 -6.02 -0.90
CA ARG A 61 -0.85 -5.75 0.40
C ARG A 61 -1.22 -4.33 0.83
N LYS A 62 -1.36 -4.10 2.14
CA LYS A 62 -1.68 -2.79 2.71
C LYS A 62 -0.82 -1.66 2.15
N GLY A 63 0.49 -1.88 2.00
CA GLY A 63 1.37 -0.85 1.45
C GLY A 63 1.13 -0.56 -0.03
N GLU A 64 0.76 -1.58 -0.83
CA GLU A 64 0.39 -1.41 -2.25
C GLU A 64 -0.90 -0.60 -2.35
N LEU A 65 -1.93 -0.95 -1.56
CA LEU A 65 -3.19 -0.21 -1.50
C LEU A 65 -2.98 1.26 -1.15
N LEU A 66 -2.21 1.53 -0.09
CA LEU A 66 -1.91 2.89 0.33
C LEU A 66 -1.03 3.65 -0.67
N GLY A 67 -0.28 2.93 -1.51
CA GLY A 67 0.57 3.50 -2.56
C GLY A 67 -0.14 3.79 -3.88
N LEU A 68 -1.40 3.36 -4.04
CA LEU A 68 -2.16 3.60 -5.26
C LEU A 68 -2.44 5.10 -5.45
N ARG A 69 -2.11 5.58 -6.66
CA ARG A 69 -2.53 6.91 -7.14
C ARG A 69 -3.65 6.78 -8.17
N TRP A 70 -4.41 7.85 -8.38
CA TRP A 70 -5.46 7.86 -9.40
C TRP A 70 -4.93 7.64 -10.82
N GLU A 71 -3.67 8.01 -11.10
CA GLU A 71 -2.98 7.75 -12.38
C GLU A 71 -2.70 6.26 -12.63
N ASP A 72 -2.74 5.44 -11.58
CA ASP A 72 -2.46 4.01 -11.65
C ASP A 72 -3.73 3.20 -11.97
N LEU A 73 -4.91 3.84 -11.97
CA LEU A 73 -6.22 3.21 -12.14
C LEU A 73 -6.82 3.52 -13.51
N ASP A 74 -7.04 2.48 -14.30
CA ASP A 74 -7.89 2.54 -15.48
C ASP A 74 -9.28 2.01 -15.13
N LEU A 75 -10.16 2.93 -14.71
CA LEU A 75 -11.53 2.57 -14.30
C LEU A 75 -12.40 2.13 -15.50
N ALA A 76 -12.10 2.60 -16.70
CA ALA A 76 -12.84 2.24 -17.91
C ALA A 76 -12.47 0.84 -18.40
N GLY A 77 -11.16 0.52 -18.41
CA GLY A 77 -10.64 -0.81 -18.72
C GLY A 77 -10.71 -1.80 -17.54
N GLY A 78 -11.08 -1.33 -16.35
CA GLY A 78 -11.22 -2.17 -15.17
C GLY A 78 -9.90 -2.72 -14.65
N THR A 79 -8.82 -1.93 -14.65
CA THR A 79 -7.49 -2.40 -14.22
C THR A 79 -6.76 -1.44 -13.28
N ALA A 80 -5.86 -1.98 -12.45
CA ALA A 80 -4.96 -1.21 -11.61
C ALA A 80 -3.50 -1.62 -11.85
N SER A 81 -2.61 -0.64 -11.95
CA SER A 81 -1.16 -0.84 -12.10
C SER A 81 -0.46 -0.66 -10.75
N ILE A 82 0.14 -1.72 -10.21
CA ILE A 82 0.80 -1.65 -8.89
C ILE A 82 2.25 -1.22 -9.07
N ARG A 83 2.52 0.08 -8.89
CA ARG A 83 3.84 0.68 -9.11
C ARG A 83 4.63 1.00 -7.84
N ARG A 84 3.91 1.18 -6.73
CA ARG A 84 4.47 1.77 -5.50
C ARG A 84 3.90 1.06 -4.28
N THR A 85 4.69 1.05 -3.22
CA THR A 85 4.26 0.57 -1.90
C THR A 85 4.62 1.64 -0.87
N LEU A 86 3.64 2.07 -0.07
CA LEU A 86 3.92 2.89 1.11
C LEU A 86 4.27 2.01 2.30
N GLN A 87 5.41 2.30 2.92
CA GLN A 87 5.85 1.66 4.15
C GLN A 87 6.19 2.73 5.18
N ARG A 88 5.93 2.46 6.45
CA ARG A 88 6.40 3.34 7.53
C ARG A 88 7.71 2.81 8.06
N THR A 89 8.77 3.59 7.95
CA THR A 89 10.08 3.28 8.49
C THR A 89 10.30 4.07 9.80
N ASN A 90 11.05 3.49 10.73
CA ASN A 90 11.34 4.16 12.02
C ASN A 90 12.22 5.41 11.84
N THR A 91 13.00 5.47 10.77
CA THR A 91 13.99 6.53 10.50
C THR A 91 13.46 7.63 9.58
N ALA A 92 12.56 7.35 8.64
CA ALA A 92 12.11 8.33 7.64
C ALA A 92 10.59 8.56 7.61
N GLY A 93 9.83 8.01 8.57
CA GLY A 93 8.38 8.17 8.60
C GLY A 93 7.69 7.39 7.48
N LEU A 94 6.68 7.97 6.83
CA LEU A 94 6.02 7.33 5.69
C LEU A 94 6.94 7.46 4.46
N THR A 95 7.29 6.33 3.85
CA THR A 95 8.24 6.25 2.72
C THR A 95 7.56 5.52 1.57
N ALA A 96 7.64 6.10 0.37
CA ALA A 96 7.18 5.47 -0.86
C ALA A 96 8.36 4.73 -1.46
N LEU A 97 8.25 3.41 -1.53
CA LEU A 97 9.22 2.59 -2.19
C LEU A 97 8.65 2.16 -3.55
N PRO A 98 9.44 2.24 -4.63
CA PRO A 98 9.05 1.56 -5.85
C PRO A 98 8.91 0.07 -5.55
N THR A 99 7.94 -0.58 -6.18
CA THR A 99 7.99 -2.04 -6.28
C THR A 99 9.31 -2.42 -6.97
N LYS A 100 10.04 -3.41 -6.45
CA LYS A 100 11.37 -3.90 -6.93
C LYS A 100 11.54 -3.82 -8.47
N PRO A 101 12.76 -3.60 -9.00
CA PRO A 101 12.99 -3.00 -10.33
C PRO A 101 12.12 -3.61 -11.43
N GLN A 102 11.42 -2.72 -12.18
CA GLN A 102 10.66 -2.81 -13.45
C GLN A 102 9.88 -4.10 -13.79
N SER A 103 10.42 -5.29 -13.50
CA SER A 103 9.79 -6.61 -13.61
C SER A 103 8.70 -6.89 -12.56
N SER A 104 8.53 -6.04 -11.53
CA SER A 104 7.52 -6.23 -10.48
C SER A 104 6.23 -5.42 -10.70
N GLU A 105 6.19 -4.52 -11.68
CA GLU A 105 4.98 -3.73 -11.98
C GLU A 105 3.93 -4.65 -12.58
N ARG A 106 2.95 -5.06 -11.77
CA ARG A 106 1.87 -5.93 -12.20
C ARG A 106 0.60 -5.13 -12.43
N ARG A 107 -0.10 -5.45 -13.52
CA ARG A 107 -1.48 -5.01 -13.75
C ARG A 107 -2.43 -6.06 -13.21
N ILE A 108 -3.42 -5.64 -12.42
CA ILE A 108 -4.48 -6.50 -11.92
C ILE A 108 -5.83 -6.07 -12.47
N ALA A 109 -6.73 -7.02 -12.68
CA ALA A 109 -8.13 -6.73 -12.98
C ALA A 109 -8.85 -6.25 -11.71
N LEU A 110 -9.72 -5.26 -11.87
CA LEU A 110 -10.59 -4.73 -10.82
C LEU A 110 -12.01 -5.25 -11.05
N PRO A 111 -12.53 -6.11 -10.17
CA PRO A 111 -13.93 -6.52 -10.20
C PRO A 111 -14.88 -5.31 -10.13
N THR A 112 -16.07 -5.45 -10.71
CA THR A 112 -17.11 -4.40 -10.72
C THR A 112 -17.41 -3.80 -9.34
N PRO A 113 -17.48 -4.58 -8.24
CA PRO A 113 -17.65 -4.00 -6.89
C PRO A 113 -16.54 -3.02 -6.52
N CYS A 114 -15.27 -3.33 -6.84
CA CYS A 114 -14.15 -2.42 -6.62
C CYS A 114 -14.26 -1.14 -7.44
N LEU A 115 -14.68 -1.23 -8.71
CA LEU A 115 -14.86 -0.06 -9.58
C LEU A 115 -15.92 0.90 -9.01
N ARG A 116 -17.09 0.37 -8.63
CA ARG A 116 -18.15 1.17 -7.99
C ARG A 116 -17.69 1.81 -6.68
N SER A 117 -16.93 1.08 -5.87
CA SER A 117 -16.41 1.60 -4.60
C SER A 117 -15.35 2.68 -4.82
N LEU A 118 -14.50 2.54 -5.84
CA LEU A 118 -13.52 3.56 -6.24
C LEU A 118 -14.20 4.85 -6.74
N GLU A 119 -15.25 4.76 -7.55
CA GLU A 119 -16.01 5.93 -8.02
C GLU A 119 -16.68 6.68 -6.88
N GLN A 120 -17.32 5.95 -5.96
CA GLN A 120 -17.89 6.54 -4.74
C GLN A 120 -16.81 7.22 -3.90
N HIS A 121 -15.67 6.56 -3.71
CA HIS A 121 -14.54 7.11 -2.97
C HIS A 121 -13.99 8.38 -3.63
N ARG A 122 -13.91 8.43 -4.96
CA ARG A 122 -13.50 9.64 -5.70
C ARG A 122 -14.43 10.81 -5.45
N THR A 123 -15.73 10.55 -5.36
CA THR A 123 -16.75 11.56 -5.05
C THR A 123 -16.59 12.07 -3.62
N TRP A 124 -16.37 11.18 -2.66
CA TRP A 124 -16.07 11.56 -1.27
C TRP A 124 -14.81 12.40 -1.15
N GLN A 125 -13.71 11.99 -1.80
CA GLN A 125 -12.45 12.72 -1.76
C GLN A 125 -12.56 14.12 -2.39
N ARG A 126 -13.36 14.28 -3.46
CA ARG A 126 -13.67 15.59 -4.03
C ARG A 126 -14.39 16.49 -3.02
N ARG A 127 -15.39 15.96 -2.31
CA ARG A 127 -16.07 16.71 -1.23
C ARG A 127 -15.12 17.08 -0.09
N GLU A 128 -14.22 16.18 0.31
CA GLU A 128 -13.17 16.48 1.30
C GLU A 128 -12.22 17.60 0.81
N ARG A 129 -11.84 17.56 -0.47
CA ARG A 129 -11.02 18.59 -1.12
C ARG A 129 -11.72 19.95 -1.13
N ASP A 130 -12.98 19.98 -1.56
CA ASP A 130 -13.77 21.21 -1.64
C ASP A 130 -13.98 21.83 -0.24
N ALA A 131 -14.22 20.99 0.77
CA ALA A 131 -14.35 21.43 2.16
C ALA A 131 -13.02 21.93 2.77
N ALA A 132 -11.89 21.34 2.38
CA ALA A 132 -10.56 21.74 2.87
C ALA A 132 -10.01 22.99 2.16
N GLY A 133 -10.51 23.32 0.96
CA GLY A 133 -10.09 24.49 0.20
C GLY A 133 -8.58 24.56 -0.01
N THR A 134 -7.96 25.68 0.37
CA THR A 134 -6.51 25.91 0.23
C THR A 134 -5.64 25.06 1.15
N ALA A 135 -6.21 24.40 2.16
CA ALA A 135 -5.47 23.49 3.02
C ALA A 135 -5.30 22.09 2.40
N TRP A 136 -5.95 21.80 1.26
CA TRP A 136 -5.80 20.54 0.55
C TRP A 136 -4.46 20.47 -0.20
N GLN A 137 -3.71 19.40 0.00
CA GLN A 137 -2.51 19.09 -0.78
C GLN A 137 -2.86 18.03 -1.83
N ASP A 138 -2.67 18.35 -3.12
CA ASP A 138 -2.96 17.38 -4.18
C ASP A 138 -1.80 16.39 -4.35
N SER A 139 -1.83 15.33 -3.57
CA SER A 139 -0.82 14.27 -3.58
C SER A 139 -1.10 13.16 -4.62
N GLY A 140 -2.27 13.19 -5.26
CA GLY A 140 -2.69 12.19 -6.26
C GLY A 140 -3.03 10.80 -5.70
N TYR A 141 -2.86 10.56 -4.40
CA TYR A 141 -3.17 9.29 -3.76
C TYR A 141 -4.68 9.02 -3.71
N VAL A 142 -5.05 7.76 -3.95
CA VAL A 142 -6.44 7.31 -3.79
C VAL A 142 -6.84 7.40 -2.33
N PHE A 143 -5.99 6.91 -1.42
CA PHE A 143 -6.26 6.91 0.02
C PHE A 143 -5.37 7.90 0.77
N THR A 144 -5.94 9.07 1.10
CA THR A 144 -5.25 10.12 1.87
C THR A 144 -5.54 9.98 3.38
N ARG A 145 -5.10 10.91 4.23
CA ARG A 145 -5.68 11.13 5.58
C ARG A 145 -6.61 12.34 5.58
N ARG A 146 -7.51 12.44 6.57
CA ARG A 146 -8.48 13.55 6.72
C ARG A 146 -7.82 14.92 6.88
N SER A 147 -6.57 14.99 7.32
CA SER A 147 -5.77 16.21 7.38
C SER A 147 -4.46 15.97 6.65
N ASP A 148 -4.42 16.33 5.36
CA ASP A 148 -3.24 16.16 4.52
C ASP A 148 -2.17 17.21 4.84
N ARG A 149 -1.56 17.10 6.02
CA ARG A 149 -0.39 17.92 6.38
C ARG A 149 0.91 17.13 6.36
N ARG A 150 0.83 15.79 6.25
CA ARG A 150 1.97 14.84 6.35
C ARG A 150 1.69 13.51 5.63
N SER A 151 0.93 13.53 4.53
CA SER A 151 0.76 12.30 3.73
C SER A 151 1.92 12.09 2.77
N ASP A 152 2.69 13.14 2.48
CA ASP A 152 3.73 13.08 1.48
C ASP A 152 4.84 12.14 1.95
N PRO A 153 5.01 10.99 1.29
CA PRO A 153 6.04 10.07 1.69
C PRO A 153 7.41 10.66 1.34
N HIS A 154 8.33 10.67 2.29
CA HIS A 154 9.69 11.05 1.97
C HIS A 154 10.28 10.03 0.98
N PRO A 155 10.95 10.50 -0.09
CA PRO A 155 11.68 9.61 -0.97
C PRO A 155 12.73 8.84 -0.16
N PRO A 156 13.01 7.57 -0.50
CA PRO A 156 14.05 6.82 0.20
C PRO A 156 15.37 7.58 0.09
N LEU A 157 16.00 7.86 1.24
CA LEU A 157 17.33 8.45 1.29
C LEU A 157 18.31 7.48 0.63
N HIS A 158 18.68 7.75 -0.62
CA HIS A 158 19.79 7.06 -1.26
C HIS A 158 21.07 7.50 -0.54
N ARG A 159 21.58 6.66 0.38
CA ARG A 159 22.98 6.72 0.77
C ARG A 159 23.78 6.29 -0.44
N SER A 160 24.26 7.26 -1.21
CA SER A 160 25.39 7.07 -2.11
C SER A 160 26.57 6.71 -1.20
N ALA A 161 27.09 5.49 -1.38
CA ALA A 161 28.38 5.08 -0.85
C ALA A 161 29.47 5.55 -1.82
#